data_AF-A0A0V0GYU3-F1
#
_entry.id   AF-A0A0V0GYU3-F1
#
_cell.length_a   1.000
_cell.length_b   1.000
_cell.length_c   1.000
_cell.angle_alpha   90.00
_cell.angle_beta   90.00
_cell.angle_gamma   90.00
#
_symmetry.space_group_name_H-M   'P 1'
#
loop_
_entity.id
_entity.type
_entity.pdbx_description
1 polymer ?
#
loop_
_entity_poly.entity_id
_entity_poly.type
_entity_poly.pdbx_seq_one_letter_code
_entity_poly.pdbx_strand_id
1 'polypeptide(L)'
;MLNVCPHHMQTNEVLAHTFFEGLDYNAHALLNSAAGGHALSRTTEEFFDLLDKLSEGNQGYEGEMSRTTTQKAAGIFDVDQATAINVKLDAMQHNMALHFKQMALNQAPVNVVQQAAN
;
A
#
# COMPACT_ATOMS: atom_id res chain seq x y z
N MET A 1 15.53 -18.35 -35.58
CA MET A 1 14.90 -17.06 -35.88
C MET A 1 14.77 -16.34 -34.55
N LEU A 2 15.62 -15.34 -34.28
CA LEU A 2 15.57 -14.62 -33.01
C LEU A 2 14.21 -13.92 -32.94
N ASN A 3 13.43 -14.23 -31.91
CA ASN A 3 12.17 -13.56 -31.62
C ASN A 3 12.53 -12.16 -31.12
N VAL A 4 12.79 -11.24 -32.06
CA VAL A 4 13.10 -9.86 -31.72
C VAL A 4 11.80 -9.24 -31.23
N CYS A 5 11.74 -8.91 -29.94
CA CYS A 5 10.56 -8.34 -29.30
C CYS A 5 10.09 -7.11 -30.10
N PRO A 6 8.79 -6.91 -30.36
CA PRO A 6 8.29 -5.76 -31.13
C PRO A 6 8.68 -4.39 -30.54
N HIS A 7 9.09 -4.35 -29.26
CA HIS A 7 9.63 -3.15 -28.59
C HIS A 7 11.14 -2.92 -28.77
N HIS A 8 11.86 -3.75 -29.51
CA HIS A 8 13.33 -3.77 -29.46
C HIS A 8 14.02 -2.74 -30.38
N MET A 9 13.37 -1.64 -30.77
CA MET A 9 13.99 -0.48 -31.44
C MET A 9 13.16 0.82 -31.27
N GLN A 10 12.54 1.06 -30.11
CA GLN A 10 11.83 2.33 -29.91
C GLN A 10 12.85 3.48 -29.85
N THR A 11 12.70 4.49 -30.71
CA THR A 11 13.63 5.63 -30.73
C THR A 11 13.51 6.44 -29.44
N ASN A 12 14.59 7.13 -29.06
CA ASN A 12 14.59 8.00 -27.89
C ASN A 12 13.52 9.10 -27.98
N GLU A 13 13.19 9.55 -29.20
CA GLU A 13 12.10 10.49 -29.45
C GLU A 13 10.74 9.90 -29.06
N VAL A 14 10.42 8.69 -29.54
CA VAL A 14 9.15 8.02 -29.19
C VAL A 14 9.09 7.73 -27.70
N LEU A 15 10.22 7.38 -27.06
CA LEU A 15 10.29 7.18 -25.62
C LEU A 15 10.04 8.49 -24.85
N ALA A 16 10.66 9.61 -25.25
CA ALA A 16 10.46 10.91 -24.63
C ALA A 16 9.00 11.38 -24.73
N HIS A 17 8.39 11.22 -25.91
CA HIS A 17 6.97 11.53 -26.11
C HIS A 17 6.05 10.66 -25.26
N THR A 18 6.24 9.34 -25.29
CA THR A 18 5.42 8.39 -24.51
C THR A 18 5.56 8.66 -23.01
N PHE A 19 6.78 8.93 -22.55
CA PHE A 19 7.04 9.30 -21.16
C PHE A 19 6.29 10.59 -20.80
N PHE A 20 6.44 11.65 -21.61
CA PHE A 20 5.81 12.94 -21.37
C PHE A 20 4.29 12.84 -21.34
N GLU A 21 3.67 12.12 -22.29
CA GLU A 21 2.22 11.88 -22.32
C GLU A 21 1.72 11.02 -21.15
N GLY A 22 2.59 10.19 -20.58
CA GLY A 22 2.28 9.34 -19.43
C GLY A 22 2.35 10.07 -18.08
N LEU A 23 2.77 11.34 -18.04
CA LEU A 23 2.85 12.12 -16.81
C LEU A 23 1.47 12.60 -16.36
N ASP A 24 1.26 12.66 -15.05
CA ASP A 24 0.11 13.40 -14.52
C ASP A 24 0.29 14.92 -14.71
N TYR A 25 -0.79 15.68 -14.50
CA TYR A 25 -0.81 17.12 -14.71
C TYR A 25 0.28 17.88 -13.91
N ASN A 26 0.53 17.49 -12.66
CA ASN A 26 1.52 18.16 -11.82
C ASN A 26 2.94 17.86 -12.30
N ALA A 27 3.22 16.61 -12.66
CA ALA A 27 4.49 16.21 -13.24
C ALA A 27 4.74 16.90 -14.59
N HIS A 28 3.72 17.04 -15.45
CA HIS A 28 3.78 17.84 -16.67
C HIS A 28 4.15 19.30 -16.40
N ALA A 29 3.47 19.94 -15.45
CA ALA A 29 3.70 21.34 -15.11
C ALA A 29 5.11 21.56 -14.55
N LEU A 30 5.58 20.67 -13.68
CA LEU A 30 6.93 20.70 -13.13
C LEU A 30 7.98 20.56 -14.22
N LEU A 31 7.84 19.56 -15.09
CA LEU A 31 8.80 19.29 -16.15
C LEU A 31 8.87 20.45 -17.17
N ASN A 32 7.71 21.01 -17.55
CA ASN A 32 7.66 22.21 -18.40
C ASN A 32 8.32 23.42 -17.71
N SER A 33 8.05 23.63 -16.42
CA SER A 33 8.68 24.72 -15.67
C SER A 33 10.20 24.56 -15.61
N ALA A 34 10.70 23.34 -15.37
CA ALA A 34 12.12 23.04 -15.34
C ALA A 34 12.80 23.21 -16.71
N ALA A 35 12.07 22.90 -17.79
CA ALA A 35 12.52 23.15 -19.17
C ALA A 35 12.45 24.64 -19.57
N GLY A 36 11.83 25.51 -18.76
CA GLY A 36 11.59 26.91 -19.08
C GLY A 36 10.53 27.13 -20.17
N GLY A 37 9.60 26.17 -20.34
CA GLY A 37 8.64 26.17 -21.43
C GLY A 37 8.11 24.76 -21.72
N HIS A 38 7.67 24.50 -22.95
CA HIS A 38 7.23 23.15 -23.30
C HIS A 38 8.41 22.18 -23.33
N ALA A 39 8.41 21.12 -22.52
CA ALA A 39 9.57 20.25 -22.38
C ALA A 39 9.94 19.51 -23.68
N LEU A 40 8.95 19.08 -24.46
CA LEU A 40 9.16 18.42 -25.76
C LEU A 40 9.56 19.38 -26.89
N SER A 41 9.67 20.70 -26.64
CA SER A 41 10.27 21.61 -27.63
C SER A 41 11.80 21.60 -27.59
N ARG A 42 12.40 20.90 -26.62
CA ARG A 42 13.84 20.67 -26.49
C ARG A 42 14.29 19.52 -27.39
N THR A 43 15.59 19.41 -27.63
CA THR A 43 16.10 18.20 -28.29
C THR A 43 15.89 16.99 -27.39
N THR A 44 15.86 15.80 -27.97
CA THR A 44 15.71 14.55 -27.20
C THR A 44 16.84 14.38 -26.18
N GLU A 45 18.07 14.75 -26.53
CA GLU A 45 19.22 14.73 -25.63
C GLU A 45 19.03 15.69 -24.44
N GLU A 46 18.64 16.94 -24.71
CA GLU A 46 18.37 17.92 -23.65
C GLU A 46 17.21 17.49 -22.72
N PHE A 47 16.22 16.79 -23.27
CA PHE A 47 15.11 16.24 -22.49
C PHE A 47 15.59 15.17 -21.49
N PHE A 48 16.42 14.22 -21.94
CA PHE A 48 16.97 13.20 -21.04
C PHE A 48 17.96 13.80 -20.02
N ASP A 49 18.80 14.74 -20.43
CA ASP A 49 19.68 15.49 -19.52
C ASP A 49 18.88 16.24 -18.43
N LEU A 50 17.70 16.76 -18.78
CA LEU A 50 16.82 17.40 -17.83
C LEU A 50 16.23 16.39 -16.83
N LEU A 51 15.81 15.22 -17.29
CA LEU A 51 15.32 14.14 -16.43
C LEU A 51 16.42 13.67 -15.46
N ASP A 52 17.64 13.50 -15.95
CA ASP A 52 18.78 13.10 -15.12
C ASP A 52 19.04 14.13 -14.03
N LYS A 53 19.10 15.44 -14.37
CA LYS A 53 19.25 16.53 -13.39
C LYS A 53 18.13 16.56 -12.35
N LEU A 54 16.88 16.35 -12.78
CA LEU A 54 15.73 16.29 -11.88
C LEU A 54 15.81 15.07 -10.95
N SER A 55 16.38 13.96 -11.42
CA SER A 55 16.59 12.75 -10.60
C SER A 55 17.72 12.93 -9.59
N GLU A 56 18.83 13.58 -9.96
CA GLU A 56 19.99 13.83 -9.09
C GLU A 56 19.67 14.82 -7.96
N GLY A 57 18.83 15.83 -8.25
CA GLY A 57 18.37 16.80 -7.26
C GLY A 57 17.43 16.23 -6.20
N ASN A 58 17.01 14.96 -6.34
CA ASN A 58 15.98 14.35 -5.52
C ASN A 58 16.53 13.24 -4.60
N GLN A 59 17.64 13.51 -3.90
CA GLN A 59 18.35 12.55 -3.01
C GLN A 59 17.52 12.04 -1.81
N GLY A 60 16.30 12.54 -1.61
CA GLY A 60 15.35 12.09 -0.59
C GLY A 60 14.09 11.41 -1.12
N TYR A 61 13.94 11.27 -2.46
CA TYR A 61 12.80 10.54 -3.03
C TYR A 61 13.06 9.04 -3.01
N GLU A 62 13.10 8.47 -1.80
CA GLU A 62 12.80 7.06 -1.61
C GLU A 62 11.30 6.92 -1.85
N GLY A 63 10.92 6.52 -3.06
CA GLY A 63 9.55 6.63 -3.54
C GLY A 63 8.48 6.22 -2.52
N GLU A 64 7.80 7.20 -1.96
CA GLU A 64 6.34 7.16 -1.93
C GLU A 64 5.87 7.25 -3.40
N MET A 65 6.15 6.20 -4.17
CA MET A 65 5.10 5.68 -5.00
C MET A 65 3.98 5.39 -4.02
N SER A 66 3.09 6.36 -3.85
CA SER A 66 1.69 6.06 -3.66
C SER A 66 1.34 5.25 -4.90
N ARG A 67 1.60 3.94 -4.82
CA ARG A 67 0.89 2.95 -5.58
C ARG A 67 -0.55 3.23 -5.19
N THR A 68 -1.20 4.11 -5.93
CA THR A 68 -2.64 4.06 -6.08
C THR A 68 -2.96 2.60 -6.15
N THR A 69 -3.71 2.16 -5.16
CA THR A 69 -3.78 0.79 -4.68
C THR A 69 -4.54 -0.07 -5.68
N THR A 70 -3.94 -0.25 -6.85
CA THR A 70 -4.41 -1.00 -8.01
C THR A 70 -3.19 -1.84 -8.41
N GLN A 71 -3.01 -3.07 -7.99
CA GLN A 71 -3.94 -4.09 -7.55
C GLN A 71 -3.27 -4.87 -6.43
N LYS A 72 -4.04 -5.23 -5.41
CA LYS A 72 -3.62 -6.16 -4.36
C LYS A 72 -3.09 -7.42 -5.03
N ALA A 73 -1.80 -7.71 -4.84
CA ALA A 73 -1.25 -9.01 -5.17
C ALA A 73 -2.04 -10.07 -4.39
N ALA A 74 -2.72 -10.97 -5.10
CA ALA A 74 -3.39 -12.12 -4.53
C ALA A 74 -2.37 -12.90 -3.68
N GLY A 75 -2.56 -12.90 -2.36
CA GLY A 75 -1.62 -13.50 -1.39
C GLY A 75 -1.36 -12.63 -0.17
N ILE A 76 -1.21 -11.30 -0.32
CA ILE A 76 -0.94 -10.41 0.83
C ILE A 76 -2.21 -10.18 1.67
N PHE A 77 -3.39 -10.20 1.04
CA PHE A 77 -4.66 -9.99 1.75
C PHE A 77 -5.16 -11.22 2.52
N ASP A 78 -4.82 -12.43 2.05
CA ASP A 78 -5.27 -13.67 2.71
C ASP A 78 -4.58 -13.89 4.06
N VAL A 79 -3.28 -13.55 4.18
CA VAL A 79 -2.53 -13.66 5.44
C VAL A 79 -3.06 -12.68 6.49
N ASP A 80 -3.40 -11.45 6.07
CA ASP A 80 -3.96 -10.41 6.94
C ASP A 80 -5.36 -10.79 7.44
N GLN A 81 -6.22 -11.32 6.56
CA GLN A 81 -7.55 -11.79 6.94
C GLN A 81 -7.48 -13.01 7.88
N ALA A 82 -6.61 -13.98 7.60
CA ALA A 82 -6.41 -15.14 8.47
C ALA A 82 -5.92 -14.71 9.86
N THR A 83 -5.02 -13.73 9.93
CA THR A 83 -4.53 -13.17 11.20
C THR A 83 -5.65 -12.46 11.96
N ALA A 84 -6.47 -11.65 11.27
CA ALA A 84 -7.61 -10.97 11.86
C ALA A 84 -8.68 -11.96 12.38
N ILE A 85 -8.89 -13.08 11.69
CA ILE A 85 -9.79 -14.14 12.13
C ILE A 85 -9.24 -14.83 13.38
N ASN A 86 -7.96 -15.18 13.40
CA ASN A 86 -7.32 -15.83 14.56
C ASN A 86 -7.40 -14.95 15.81
N VAL A 87 -7.12 -13.64 15.68
CA VAL A 87 -7.27 -12.68 16.80
C VAL A 87 -8.71 -12.65 17.33
N LYS A 88 -9.72 -12.69 16.45
CA LYS A 88 -11.13 -12.73 16.86
C LYS A 88 -11.47 -14.05 17.56
N LEU A 89 -10.95 -15.19 17.09
CA LEU A 89 -11.16 -16.48 17.73
C LEU A 89 -10.53 -16.53 19.13
N ASP A 90 -9.30 -16.02 19.29
CA ASP A 90 -8.63 -15.92 20.59
C ASP A 90 -9.43 -15.05 21.58
N ALA A 91 -9.96 -13.91 21.11
CA ALA A 91 -10.81 -13.05 21.92
C ALA A 91 -12.11 -13.75 22.33
N MET A 92 -12.75 -14.50 21.42
CA MET A 92 -13.94 -15.29 21.73
C MET A 92 -13.64 -16.39 22.75
N GLN A 93 -12.53 -17.11 22.59
CA GLN A 93 -12.11 -18.16 23.52
C GLN A 93 -11.83 -17.58 24.92
N HIS A 94 -11.18 -16.42 24.99
CA HIS A 94 -10.96 -15.72 26.25
C HIS A 94 -12.28 -15.34 26.93
N ASN A 95 -13.22 -14.77 26.19
CA ASN A 95 -14.53 -14.38 26.70
C ASN A 95 -15.36 -15.59 27.19
N MET A 96 -15.31 -16.71 26.46
CA MET A 96 -15.95 -17.96 26.92
C MET A 96 -15.33 -18.47 28.22
N ALA A 97 -14.00 -18.46 28.34
CA ALA A 97 -13.31 -18.88 29.55
C ALA A 97 -13.69 -18.00 30.77
N LEU A 98 -13.82 -16.69 30.57
CA LEU A 98 -14.32 -15.77 31.60
C LEU A 98 -15.78 -16.08 31.98
N HIS A 99 -16.64 -16.36 31.00
CA HIS A 99 -18.03 -16.70 31.25
C HIS A 99 -18.19 -18.00 32.06
N PHE A 100 -17.40 -19.03 31.73
CA PHE A 100 -17.37 -20.28 32.52
C PHE A 100 -16.90 -20.06 33.95
N LYS A 101 -15.86 -19.25 34.16
CA LYS A 101 -15.41 -18.87 35.51
C LYS A 101 -16.53 -18.14 36.28
N GLN A 102 -17.23 -17.21 35.63
CA GLN A 102 -18.36 -16.50 36.24
C GLN A 102 -19.48 -17.46 36.64
N MET A 103 -19.85 -18.40 35.77
CA MET A 103 -20.87 -19.41 36.07
C MET A 103 -20.46 -20.33 37.23
N ALA A 104 -19.20 -20.77 37.28
CA ALA A 104 -18.69 -21.59 38.38
C ALA A 104 -18.72 -20.87 39.73
N LEU A 105 -18.45 -19.55 39.74
CA LEU A 105 -18.56 -18.73 40.95
C LEU A 105 -20.03 -18.51 41.38
N ASN A 106 -20.95 -18.39 40.43
CA ASN A 106 -22.38 -18.19 40.69
C ASN A 106 -23.13 -19.47 41.12
N GLN A 107 -22.51 -20.65 41.05
CA GLN A 107 -23.06 -21.93 41.51
C GLN A 107 -22.57 -22.35 42.91
N ALA A 108 -21.78 -21.52 43.61
CA ALA A 108 -21.46 -21.79 45.01
C ALA A 108 -22.78 -21.85 45.82
N PRO A 109 -23.02 -22.92 46.63
CA PRO A 109 -24.30 -23.12 47.28
C PRO A 109 -24.60 -21.95 48.23
N VAL A 110 -25.72 -21.28 47.98
CA VAL A 110 -26.33 -20.28 48.85
C VAL A 110 -26.92 -21.03 50.06
N ASN A 111 -26.06 -21.44 51.00
CA ASN A 111 -26.51 -21.87 52.32
C ASN A 111 -26.70 -20.63 53.20
N VAL A 112 -27.87 -20.00 53.07
CA VAL A 112 -28.34 -19.01 54.04
C VAL A 112 -28.77 -19.78 55.29
N VAL A 113 -28.10 -19.48 56.39
CA VAL A 113 -28.43 -19.90 57.75
C VAL A 113 -29.90 -19.55 58.03
N GLN A 114 -30.76 -20.57 58.08
CA GLN A 114 -32.15 -20.42 58.50
C GLN A 114 -32.16 -20.04 60.00
N GLN A 115 -32.77 -18.88 60.24
CA GLN A 115 -33.23 -18.26 61.47
C GLN A 115 -33.33 -19.13 62.74
N ALA A 116 -32.74 -18.55 63.80
CA ALA A 116 -33.31 -18.32 65.13
C ALA A 116 -34.56 -19.12 65.56
N ALA A 117 -34.48 -19.78 66.71
CA ALA A 117 -35.42 -19.58 67.81
C ALA A 117 -35.03 -20.38 69.07
N ASN A 118 -35.13 -19.66 70.20
CA ASN A 118 -35.28 -20.09 71.61
C ASN A 118 -34.02 -20.43 72.42
#